data_AF-A0A928JA28-F1
#
_entry.id   AF-A0A928JA28-F1
#
_cell.length_a   1.000
_cell.length_b   1.000
_cell.length_c   1.000
_cell.angle_alpha   90.00
_cell.angle_beta   90.00
_cell.angle_gamma   90.00
#
_symmetry.space_group_name_H-M   'P 1'
#
loop_
_entity.id
_entity.type
_entity.pdbx_description
1 polymer ?
#
loop_
_entity_poly.entity_id
_entity_poly.type
_entity_poly.pdbx_seq_one_letter_code
_entity_poly.pdbx_strand_id
1 'polypeptide(L)'
;MDERLRGTVIDGTHTSKMFDGAVFPYRIFVPDIPADEFALVVGHDFLNEGEALAMQELAKTGEAPACIFIGVIPAKLPATLDGGFE
;
A
#
# COMPACT_ATOMS: atom_id res chain seq x y z
N MET A 1 12.94 1.75 -3.76
CA MET A 1 12.57 0.65 -2.87
C MET A 1 13.81 0.12 -2.21
N ASP A 2 13.74 -0.08 -0.90
CA ASP A 2 14.78 -0.69 -0.08
C ASP A 2 15.20 -2.04 -0.69
N GLU A 3 16.50 -2.23 -0.88
CA GLU A 3 17.07 -3.42 -1.52
C GLU A 3 16.90 -4.70 -0.70
N ARG A 4 16.51 -4.58 0.58
CA ARG A 4 16.27 -5.71 1.49
C ARG A 4 14.84 -6.25 1.39
N LEU A 5 13.92 -5.49 0.80
CA LEU A 5 12.59 -6.00 0.49
C LEU A 5 12.70 -7.04 -0.64
N ARG A 6 12.16 -8.23 -0.37
CA ARG A 6 12.12 -9.35 -1.30
C ARG A 6 10.66 -9.67 -1.57
N GLY A 7 10.22 -9.40 -2.79
CA GLY A 7 8.82 -9.53 -3.15
C GLY A 7 8.50 -8.88 -4.49
N THR A 8 7.22 -8.91 -4.82
CA THR A 8 6.67 -8.29 -6.03
C THR A 8 6.09 -6.93 -5.68
N VAL A 9 6.35 -5.95 -6.53
CA VAL A 9 5.72 -4.62 -6.47
C VAL A 9 4.75 -4.48 -7.61
N ILE A 10 3.54 -3.98 -7.29
CA ILE A 10 2.50 -3.70 -8.26
C ILE A 10 2.10 -2.24 -8.11
N ASP A 11 2.43 -1.44 -9.11
CA ASP A 11 1.98 -0.06 -9.21
C ASP A 11 0.69 0.02 -10.04
N GLY A 12 -0.22 0.91 -9.66
CA GLY A 12 -1.44 1.12 -10.42
C GLY A 12 -2.19 2.37 -10.02
N THR A 13 -3.36 2.54 -10.64
CA THR A 13 -4.28 3.65 -10.35
C THR A 13 -5.70 3.14 -10.23
N HIS A 14 -6.48 3.76 -9.35
CA HIS A 14 -7.90 3.50 -9.18
C HIS A 14 -8.70 4.79 -9.31
N THR A 15 -9.67 4.82 -10.20
CA THR A 15 -10.64 5.93 -10.30
C THR A 15 -11.77 5.68 -9.33
N SER A 16 -11.95 6.57 -8.35
CA SER A 16 -13.02 6.45 -7.36
C SER A 16 -14.38 6.70 -8.01
N LYS A 17 -15.36 5.87 -7.64
CA LYS A 17 -16.77 6.12 -7.97
C LYS A 17 -17.44 7.06 -6.97
N MET A 18 -16.87 7.23 -5.76
CA MET A 18 -17.41 8.11 -4.72
C MET A 18 -16.97 9.56 -4.90
N PHE A 19 -15.75 9.76 -5.41
CA PHE A 19 -15.20 11.07 -5.75
C PHE A 19 -15.03 11.11 -7.26
N ASP A 20 -16.05 11.57 -7.97
CA ASP A 20 -16.09 11.53 -9.44
C ASP A 20 -14.87 12.24 -10.03
N GLY A 21 -14.16 11.54 -10.92
CA GLY A 21 -12.90 12.00 -11.51
C GLY A 21 -11.66 11.94 -10.62
N ALA A 22 -11.76 11.56 -9.33
CA ALA A 22 -10.60 11.40 -8.47
C ALA A 22 -9.84 10.11 -8.82
N VAL A 23 -8.55 10.26 -9.11
CA VAL A 23 -7.63 9.15 -9.41
C VAL A 23 -6.69 8.96 -8.23
N PHE A 24 -6.69 7.75 -7.68
CA PHE A 24 -5.86 7.32 -6.56
C PHE A 24 -4.76 6.41 -7.09
N PRO A 25 -3.52 6.91 -7.22
CA PRO A 25 -2.38 6.03 -7.44
C PRO A 25 -2.19 5.13 -6.21
N TYR A 26 -1.80 3.88 -6.44
CA TYR A 26 -1.48 2.93 -5.39
C TYR A 26 -0.22 2.15 -5.73
N ARG A 27 0.43 1.65 -4.67
CA ARG A 27 1.54 0.71 -4.74
C ARG A 27 1.25 -0.45 -3.79
N ILE A 28 1.28 -1.67 -4.32
CA ILE A 28 1.15 -2.90 -3.56
C ILE A 28 2.50 -3.57 -3.46
N PHE A 29 2.89 -4.00 -2.26
CA PHE A 29 4.02 -4.90 -2.03
C PHE A 29 3.51 -6.25 -1.54
N VAL A 30 3.90 -7.31 -2.25
CA VAL A 30 3.61 -8.70 -1.90
C VAL A 30 4.95 -9.37 -1.57
N PRO A 31 5.20 -9.75 -0.30
CA PRO A 31 6.48 -10.35 0.08
C PRO A 31 6.65 -11.74 -0.50
N ASP A 32 7.88 -12.11 -0.86
CA ASP A 32 8.25 -13.46 -1.30
C ASP A 32 8.44 -14.38 -0.09
N ILE A 33 7.35 -14.58 0.65
CA ILE A 33 7.29 -15.46 1.82
C ILE A 33 6.20 -16.51 1.54
N PRO A 34 6.54 -17.81 1.58
CA PRO A 34 5.54 -18.87 1.52
C PRO A 34 4.59 -18.77 2.73
N ALA A 35 3.31 -18.52 2.47
CA ALA A 35 2.27 -18.47 3.47
C ALA A 35 0.93 -18.93 2.88
N ASP A 36 0.13 -19.66 3.67
CA ASP A 36 -1.22 -20.07 3.27
C ASP A 36 -2.21 -18.89 3.31
N GLU A 37 -1.95 -17.93 4.20
CA GLU A 37 -2.76 -16.72 4.39
C GLU A 37 -1.87 -15.48 4.57
N PHE A 38 -2.38 -14.33 4.16
CA PHE A 38 -1.73 -13.04 4.34
C PHE A 38 -2.61 -12.09 5.13
N ALA A 39 -2.01 -11.33 6.04
CA ALA A 39 -2.64 -10.14 6.59
C ALA A 39 -2.51 -8.98 5.58
N LEU A 40 -3.47 -8.04 5.61
CA LEU A 40 -3.47 -6.87 4.74
C LEU A 40 -3.21 -5.60 5.54
N VAL A 41 -2.22 -4.82 5.13
CA VAL A 41 -1.91 -3.51 5.69
C VAL A 41 -2.22 -2.44 4.63
N VAL A 42 -3.08 -1.48 4.96
CA VAL A 42 -3.46 -0.37 4.08
C VAL A 42 -2.95 0.94 4.68
N GLY A 43 -2.01 1.59 4.00
CA GLY A 43 -1.43 2.88 4.35
C GLY A 43 -2.00 4.02 3.51
N HIS A 44 -2.22 5.18 4.13
CA HIS A 44 -2.81 6.36 3.49
C HIS A 44 -1.78 7.33 2.87
N ASP A 45 -0.48 7.14 3.13
CA ASP A 45 0.62 7.99 2.67
C ASP A 45 1.74 7.15 2.03
N PHE A 46 1.47 6.56 0.87
CA PHE A 46 2.38 5.65 0.16
C PHE A 46 2.67 4.33 0.91
N LEU A 47 3.45 3.46 0.24
CA LEU A 47 3.98 2.24 0.84
C LEU A 47 5.06 2.62 1.86
N ASN A 48 4.82 2.37 3.14
CA ASN A 48 5.85 2.51 4.17
C ASN A 48 6.83 1.32 4.08
N GLU A 49 7.94 1.52 3.37
CA GLU A 49 8.96 0.48 3.15
C GLU A 49 9.61 0.00 4.46
N GLY A 50 9.64 0.84 5.50
CA GLY A 50 10.16 0.47 6.83
C GLY A 50 9.25 -0.51 7.56
N GLU A 51 7.94 -0.26 7.52
CA GLU A 51 6.94 -1.20 8.06
C GLU A 51 6.91 -2.51 7.26
N ALA A 52 6.97 -2.41 5.93
CA ALA A 52 7.04 -3.57 5.05
C ALA A 52 8.24 -4.46 5.38
N LEU A 53 9.40 -3.83 5.61
CA LEU A 53 10.62 -4.57 5.96
C LEU A 53 10.51 -5.19 7.36
N ALA A 54 10.06 -4.43 8.35
CA ALA A 54 9.93 -4.94 9.71
C ALA A 54 8.99 -6.16 9.77
N MET A 55 7.84 -6.10 9.10
CA MET A 55 6.91 -7.21 9.05
C MET A 55 7.43 -8.38 8.22
N GLN A 56 8.18 -8.14 7.13
CA GLN A 56 8.83 -9.21 6.38
C GLN A 56 9.83 -9.98 7.26
N GLU A 57 10.60 -9.28 8.11
CA GLU A 57 11.54 -9.95 9.02
C GLU A 57 10.83 -10.69 10.16
N LEU A 58 9.80 -10.11 10.76
CA LEU A 58 8.99 -10.78 11.80
C LEU A 58 8.24 -12.00 11.27
N ALA A 59 7.80 -11.97 10.00
CA ALA A 59 7.15 -13.10 9.35
C ALA A 59 8.12 -14.28 9.13
N LYS A 60 9.40 -14.00 8.83
CA LYS A 60 10.42 -15.05 8.70
C LYS A 60 10.71 -15.77 10.02
N THR A 61 10.56 -15.08 11.16
CA THR A 61 10.75 -15.67 12.49
C THR A 61 9.47 -16.25 13.08
N GLY A 62 8.32 -16.09 12.41
CA GLY A 62 7.01 -16.54 12.89
C GLY A 62 6.43 -15.68 14.01
N GLU A 63 7.00 -14.50 14.27
CA GLU A 63 6.52 -13.54 15.28
C GLU A 63 5.34 -12.71 14.78
N ALA A 64 5.12 -12.67 13.46
CA ALA A 64 4.01 -12.00 12.80
C ALA A 64 3.53 -12.78 11.57
N PRO A 65 2.29 -12.57 11.08
CA PRO A 65 1.85 -13.12 9.80
C PRO A 65 2.60 -12.45 8.64
N ALA A 66 2.69 -13.14 7.50
CA ALA A 66 3.11 -12.51 6.25
C ALA A 66 2.09 -11.43 5.85
N CYS A 67 2.57 -10.26 5.42
CA CYS A 67 1.70 -9.11 5.14
C CYS A 67 1.81 -8.64 3.70
N ILE A 68 0.67 -8.44 3.03
CA ILE A 68 0.57 -7.65 1.82
C ILE A 68 0.36 -6.19 2.24
N PHE A 69 1.14 -5.28 1.65
CA PHE A 69 1.03 -3.86 1.93
C PHE A 69 0.44 -3.12 0.74
N ILE A 70 -0.55 -2.27 0.98
CA ILE A 70 -1.12 -1.36 -0.01
C ILE A 70 -0.90 0.06 0.48
N GLY A 71 0.00 0.79 -0.18
CA GLY A 71 0.12 2.22 -0.03
C GLY A 71 -0.77 2.93 -1.04
N VAL A 72 -1.71 3.74 -0.57
CA VAL A 72 -2.49 4.64 -1.43
C VAL A 72 -1.86 6.02 -1.35
N ILE A 73 -1.74 6.69 -2.49
CA ILE A 73 -1.33 8.09 -2.56
C ILE A 73 -2.60 8.93 -2.53
N PRO A 74 -2.68 10.00 -1.72
CA PRO A 74 -3.81 10.92 -1.74
C PRO A 74 -4.12 11.32 -3.19
N ALA A 75 -5.38 11.17 -3.60
CA ALA A 75 -5.78 11.50 -4.95
C ALA A 75 -5.49 12.97 -5.26
N LYS A 76 -5.11 13.23 -6.51
CA LYS A 76 -5.29 14.58 -7.06
C LYS A 76 -6.79 14.79 -7.17
N LEU A 77 -7.37 15.49 -6.21
CA LEU A 77 -8.78 15.83 -6.24
C LEU A 77 -9.04 16.69 -7.49
N PRO A 78 -10.13 16.44 -8.24
CA PRO A 78 -10.52 17.34 -9.31
C PRO A 78 -10.73 18.75 -8.75
N ALA A 79 -10.40 19.77 -9.53
CA ALA A 79 -10.45 21.18 -9.11
C ALA A 79 -11.82 21.63 -8.58
N THR A 80 -12.89 20.89 -8.89
CA THR A 80 -14.26 21.10 -8.38
C THR A 80 -14.44 20.63 -6.93
N LEU A 81 -13.53 19.80 -6.41
CA LEU A 81 -13.47 19.32 -5.01
C LEU A 81 -12.37 20.04 -4.20
N ASP A 82 -11.54 20.89 -4.84
CA ASP A 82 -10.60 21.81 -4.16
C ASP A 82 -11.33 22.98 -3.47
N GLY A 83 -12.66 23.05 -3.61
CA GLY A 83 -13.52 24.06 -3.00
C GLY A 83 -14.01 23.66 -1.62
N GLY A 84 -13.26 24.05 -0.59
CA GLY A 84 -13.77 24.28 0.75
C GLY A 84 -13.89 23.04 1.65
N PHE A 85 -12.80 22.74 2.37
CA PHE A 85 -13.00 22.36 3.77
C PHE A 85 -13.35 23.66 4.52
N GLU A 86 -14.64 23.86 4.80
CA GLU A 86 -15.03 24.61 6.01
C GLU A 86 -14.96 23.68 7.23
#